data_AF-A0A969XVT8-F1
#
_entry.id   AF-A0A969XVT8-F1
#
_cell.length_a   1.000
_cell.length_b   1.000
_cell.length_c   1.000
_cell.angle_alpha   90.00
_cell.angle_beta   90.00
_cell.angle_gamma   90.00
#
_symmetry.space_group_name_H-M   'P 1'
#
loop_
_entity.id
_entity.type
_entity.pdbx_description
1 polymer ?
#
loop_
_entity_poly.entity_id
_entity_poly.type
_entity_poly.pdbx_seq_one_letter_code
_entity_poly.pdbx_strand_id
1 'polypeptide(L)' 'EFDFGFAIDWMRKDLAIALAEAKDHGLDLPVTRLVDGYYAEVQAKGGSRQDTSALIRHLPEVGS' A
#
# COMPACT_ATOMS: atom_id res chain seq x y z
N GLU A 1 13.67 -15.74 -6.42
CA GLU A 1 13.38 -15.51 -5.00
C GLU A 1 13.08 -14.02 -4.86
N PHE A 2 11.88 -13.65 -4.45
CA PHE A 2 11.46 -12.25 -4.49
C PHE A 2 11.58 -11.62 -3.10
N ASP A 3 12.52 -10.70 -2.93
CA ASP A 3 12.77 -9.94 -1.69
C ASP A 3 11.77 -8.80 -1.47
N PHE A 4 10.47 -9.09 -1.61
CA PHE A 4 9.40 -8.10 -1.35
C PHE A 4 9.28 -7.69 0.13
N GLY A 5 9.84 -8.53 1.03
CA GLY A 5 10.03 -8.24 2.45
C GLY A 5 10.59 -6.87 2.73
N PHE A 6 11.62 -6.51 1.97
CA PHE A 6 12.24 -5.20 2.07
C PHE A 6 11.32 -4.15 1.44
N ALA A 7 10.82 -4.39 0.21
CA ALA A 7 10.12 -3.41 -0.62
C ALA A 7 8.86 -2.77 0.00
N ILE A 8 8.04 -3.51 0.77
CA ILE A 8 6.83 -2.94 1.40
C ILE A 8 7.19 -1.88 2.43
N ASP A 9 8.19 -2.12 3.27
CA ASP A 9 8.60 -1.17 4.30
C ASP A 9 9.13 0.14 3.68
N TRP A 10 9.88 0.05 2.57
CA TRP A 10 10.34 1.22 1.82
C TRP A 10 9.18 1.96 1.14
N MET A 11 8.26 1.24 0.50
CA MET A 11 7.10 1.85 -0.15
C MET A 11 6.21 2.59 0.86
N ARG A 12 5.95 2.00 2.03
CA ARG A 12 5.16 2.66 3.09
C ARG A 12 5.85 3.90 3.62
N LYS A 13 7.18 3.88 3.75
CA LYS A 13 7.95 5.07 4.14
C LYS A 13 7.75 6.22 3.14
N ASP A 14 7.85 5.93 1.84
CA ASP A 14 7.68 6.95 0.80
C ASP A 14 6.24 7.46 0.72
N LEU A 15 5.25 6.58 0.86
CA LEU A 15 3.84 6.97 0.95
C LEU A 15 3.54 7.84 2.17
N ALA A 16 4.16 7.54 3.32
CA ALA A 16 4.02 8.36 4.52
C ALA A 16 4.56 9.78 4.31
N ILE A 17 5.68 9.92 3.59
CA ILE A 17 6.23 11.24 3.21
C ILE A 17 5.25 11.98 2.29
N ALA A 18 4.75 11.32 1.24
CA ALA A 18 3.81 11.93 0.30
C ALA A 18 2.49 12.34 0.96
N LEU A 19 1.98 11.54 1.91
CA LEU A 19 0.77 11.85 2.66
C LEU A 19 0.97 12.98 3.67
N ALA A 20 2.15 13.08 4.29
CA ALA A 20 2.49 14.19 5.17
C ALA A 20 2.58 15.50 4.39
N GLU A 21 3.29 15.51 3.27
CA GLU A 21 3.40 16.67 2.38
C GLU A 21 2.01 17.11 1.88
N ALA A 22 1.19 16.17 1.42
CA ALA A 22 -0.16 16.48 0.98
C ALA A 22 -1.01 17.11 2.10
N LYS A 23 -0.88 16.61 3.33
CA LYS A 23 -1.57 17.19 4.50
C LYS A 23 -1.14 18.63 4.75
N ASP A 24 0.15 18.92 4.66
CA ASP A 24 0.69 20.27 4.89
C ASP A 24 0.26 21.25 3.80
N HIS A 25 0.02 20.76 2.58
CA HIS A 25 -0.50 21.53 1.46
C HIS A 25 -2.04 21.54 1.33
N GLY A 26 -2.77 20.90 2.26
CA GLY A 26 -4.23 20.79 2.20
C GLY A 26 -4.75 19.96 1.02
N LEU A 27 -3.91 19.09 0.45
CA LEU A 27 -4.23 18.18 -0.64
C LEU A 27 -4.76 16.86 -0.09
N ASP A 28 -5.83 16.35 -0.70
CA ASP A 28 -6.35 15.01 -0.41
C ASP A 28 -5.79 14.00 -1.41
N LEU A 29 -5.16 12.95 -0.90
CA LEU A 29 -4.66 11.82 -1.69
C LEU A 29 -5.39 10.54 -1.29
N PRO A 30 -6.68 10.38 -1.64
CA PRO A 30 -7.51 9.28 -1.16
C PRO A 30 -7.02 7.92 -1.67
N VAL A 31 -6.53 7.85 -2.91
CA VAL A 31 -5.97 6.62 -3.48
C VAL A 31 -4.66 6.23 -2.79
N THR A 32 -3.77 7.21 -2.53
CA THR A 32 -2.51 6.97 -1.81
C THR A 32 -2.78 6.42 -0.41
N ARG A 33 -3.77 6.98 0.29
CA ARG A 33 -4.21 6.51 1.62
C ARG A 33 -4.75 5.08 1.58
N LEU A 34 -5.56 4.77 0.57
CA LEU A 34 -6.11 3.43 0.36
C LEU A 34 -5.00 2.40 0.13
N VAL A 35 -4.02 2.74 -0.72
CA VAL A 35 -2.87 1.90 -1.01
C VAL A 35 -1.97 1.69 0.21
N ASP A 36 -1.69 2.74 1.01
CA ASP A 36 -0.97 2.59 2.28
C ASP A 36 -1.71 1.66 3.26
N GLY A 37 -3.04 1.75 3.32
CA GLY A 37 -3.88 0.86 4.12
C GLY A 37 -3.72 -0.61 3.72
N TYR A 38 -3.72 -0.92 2.42
CA TYR A 38 -3.47 -2.28 1.95
C TYR A 38 -2.07 -2.78 2.30
N TYR A 39 -1.05 -1.94 2.16
CA TYR A 39 0.31 -2.31 2.60
C TYR A 39 0.37 -2.57 4.12
N ALA A 40 -0.33 -1.77 4.92
CA ALA A 40 -0.42 -1.96 6.37
C ALA A 40 -1.06 -3.31 6.73
N GLU A 41 -2.13 -3.71 6.04
CA GLU A 41 -2.78 -5.00 6.27
C GLU A 41 -1.88 -6.19 5.91
N VAL A 42 -1.14 -6.10 4.81
CA VAL A 42 -0.20 -7.13 4.38
C VAL A 42 0.93 -7.28 5.41
N GLN A 43 1.45 -6.16 5.92
CA GLN A 43 2.46 -6.13 6.98
C GLN A 43 1.94 -6.75 8.29
N ALA A 44 0.71 -6.40 8.70
CA ALA A 44 0.08 -6.90 9.92
C ALA A 44 -0.21 -8.41 9.89
N LYS A 45 -0.47 -8.99 8.70
CA LYS A 45 -0.71 -10.43 8.51
C LYS A 45 0.59 -11.26 8.52
N GLY A 46 1.74 -10.67 8.88
CA GLY A 46 3.06 -11.32 8.78
C GLY A 46 3.48 -11.58 7.33
N GLY A 47 2.76 -10.97 6.39
CA GLY A 47 2.92 -11.10 4.95
C GLY A 47 3.89 -10.09 4.35
N SER A 48 4.80 -9.51 5.13
CA SER A 48 5.84 -8.64 4.58
C SER A 48 6.60 -9.32 3.42
N ARG A 49 6.70 -10.66 3.38
CA ARG A 49 7.25 -11.45 2.26
C ARG A 49 6.20 -12.13 1.35
N GLN A 50 4.90 -11.89 1.54
CA GLN A 50 3.83 -12.48 0.73
C GLN A 50 3.30 -11.51 -0.33
N ASP A 51 3.00 -12.10 -1.48
CA ASP A 51 2.79 -11.49 -2.77
C ASP A 51 1.66 -10.43 -2.79
N THR A 52 1.99 -9.25 -3.33
CA THR A 52 1.09 -8.14 -3.71
C THR A 52 -0.11 -8.56 -4.57
N SER A 53 -0.20 -9.81 -5.06
CA SER A 53 -1.41 -10.42 -5.61
C SER A 53 -2.64 -10.37 -4.68
N ALA A 54 -2.47 -10.11 -3.38
CA ALA A 54 -3.57 -9.82 -2.47
C ALA A 54 -4.31 -8.49 -2.77
N LEU A 55 -3.67 -7.50 -3.43
CA LEU A 55 -4.34 -6.28 -3.90
C LEU A 55 -5.36 -6.58 -5.01
N ILE A 56 -5.05 -7.55 -5.88
CA ILE A 56 -5.93 -7.98 -6.99
C ILE A 56 -7.17 -8.71 -6.45
N ARG A 57 -7.09 -9.36 -5.29
CA ARG A 57 -8.23 -10.02 -4.64
C ARG A 57 -9.31 -9.06 -4.12
N HIS A 58 -8.99 -7.77 -3.95
CA HIS A 58 -9.94 -6.75 -3.50
C HIS A 58 -10.46 -5.83 -4.61
N LEU A 59 -9.98 -6.00 -5.85
CA LEU A 59 -10.65 -5.42 -7.00
C LEU A 59 -11.89 -6.28 -7.31
N PRO A 60 -13.10 -5.71 -7.36
CA PRO A 60 -14.23 -6.44 -7.90
C PRO A 60 -13.88 -6.85 -9.33
N GLU A 61 -14.12 -8.12 -9.68
CA GLU A 61 -14.12 -8.51 -11.09
C GLU A 61 -15.07 -7.55 -11.80
N VAL A 62 -14.56 -6.80 -12.79
CA VAL A 62 -15.40 -6.06 -13.72
C VAL A 62 -16.10 -7.12 -14.55
N GLY A 63 -17.24 -7.59 -14.03
CA GLY A 63 -18.12 -8.55 -14.68
C GLY A 63 -18.51 -8.01 -16.05
N SER A 64 -18.32 -8.87 -17.06
CA SER A 64 -18.66 -8.65 -18.47
C SER A 64 -20.15 -8.52 -18.72
#